data_AF-T1H3Z6-F1
#
_entry.id   AF-T1H3Z6-F1
#
_cell.length_a   1.000
_cell.length_b   1.000
_cell.length_c   1.000
_cell.angle_alpha   90.00
_cell.angle_beta   90.00
_cell.angle_gamma   90.00
#
_symmetry.space_group_name_H-M   'P 1'
#
loop_
_entity.id
_entity.type
_entity.pdbx_description
1 polymer ?
#
loop_
_entity_poly.entity_id
_entity_poly.type
_entity_poly.pdbx_seq_one_letter_code
_entity_poly.pdbx_strand_id
1 'polypeptide(L)'
;MELNPTVPALANELAQAVEVILNPLTPQQNRMDAYTACEQFKEVSPLCAQAGLFLAMDNTLQEKIFIKENSMKLLLIGVGPAEDTSLSHMKDALSRVIVEMIKREWPQQWGTLLNELSEACTKGEAQTELVLLIFLRLVEDVALLQTIESNQRRKDIYAALTTRMHEIFDFFLRLIELHVTSFRSTTAEGNVQKANAHSRVVQVVLLTLAGFVEWVSINHIMIADGKLLHILCILLNDFAFQIDAAECLSQIVNRKGQAKDRKPLLILFSEDAMNYIFRAANQSVLPGQTVEQYHLFLKKLIQVLTGLASQLCALWGKDETAFQKPQHLCTYFGTLCLLTRHPSLTISHGAALIWNLLLKHELIGKDPVFLQCIQILLKFSDLKL
;
A
#
# COMPACT_ATOMS: atom_id res chain seq x y z
N MET A 1 -15.66 -33.66 -18.31
CA MET A 1 -17.03 -33.17 -18.58
C MET A 1 -17.09 -32.96 -20.08
N GLU A 2 -17.83 -33.78 -20.81
CA GLU A 2 -17.97 -33.58 -22.26
C GLU A 2 -18.64 -32.22 -22.49
N LEU A 3 -17.99 -31.35 -23.26
CA LEU A 3 -18.53 -30.04 -23.62
C LEU A 3 -19.75 -30.27 -24.52
N ASN A 4 -20.88 -29.67 -24.16
CA ASN A 4 -22.06 -29.68 -25.03
C ASN A 4 -21.65 -29.03 -26.37
N PRO A 5 -21.89 -29.69 -27.52
CA PRO A 5 -21.39 -29.24 -28.84
C PRO A 5 -21.92 -27.87 -29.28
N THR A 6 -22.92 -27.32 -28.59
CA THR A 6 -23.48 -25.98 -28.83
C THR A 6 -22.74 -24.84 -28.13
N VAL A 7 -21.88 -25.16 -27.14
CA VAL A 7 -21.17 -24.16 -26.33
C VAL A 7 -20.23 -23.26 -27.14
N PRO A 8 -19.45 -23.75 -28.13
CA PRO A 8 -18.58 -22.89 -28.93
C PRO A 8 -19.32 -21.85 -29.77
N ALA A 9 -20.46 -22.22 -30.35
CA ALA A 9 -21.28 -21.31 -31.14
C ALA A 9 -21.87 -20.19 -30.27
N LEU A 10 -22.40 -20.57 -29.10
CA LEU A 10 -22.98 -19.65 -28.12
C LEU A 10 -21.94 -18.69 -27.54
N ALA A 11 -20.72 -19.18 -27.31
CA ALA A 11 -19.58 -18.35 -26.92
C ALA A 11 -19.23 -17.31 -28.01
N ASN A 12 -19.18 -17.72 -29.28
CA ASN A 12 -18.94 -16.79 -30.39
C ASN A 12 -20.01 -15.70 -30.50
N GLU A 13 -21.30 -16.04 -30.30
CA GLU A 13 -22.38 -15.05 -30.29
C GLU A 13 -22.23 -14.04 -29.15
N LEU A 14 -21.82 -14.49 -27.96
CA LEU A 14 -21.53 -13.61 -26.83
C LEU A 14 -20.32 -12.71 -27.09
N ALA A 15 -19.26 -13.23 -27.72
CA ALA A 15 -18.09 -12.45 -28.09
C ALA A 15 -18.47 -11.30 -29.06
N GLN A 16 -19.30 -11.60 -30.06
CA GLN A 16 -19.81 -10.60 -31.00
C GLN A 16 -20.71 -9.56 -30.32
N ALA A 17 -21.57 -9.99 -29.38
CA ALA A 17 -22.38 -9.05 -28.60
C ALA A 17 -21.52 -8.08 -27.78
N VAL A 18 -20.43 -8.58 -27.19
CA VAL A 18 -19.45 -7.75 -26.46
C VAL A 18 -18.72 -6.79 -27.40
N GLU A 19 -18.34 -7.21 -28.61
CA GLU A 19 -17.75 -6.30 -29.62
C GLU A 19 -18.70 -5.17 -30.02
N VAL A 20 -19.98 -5.48 -30.22
CA VAL A 20 -21.03 -4.48 -30.51
C VAL A 20 -21.16 -3.49 -29.35
N ILE A 21 -21.10 -3.98 -28.11
CA ILE A 21 -21.15 -3.15 -26.90
C ILE A 21 -19.97 -2.18 -26.83
N LEU A 22 -18.75 -2.68 -27.07
CA LEU A 22 -17.50 -1.95 -26.90
C LEU A 22 -17.15 -1.04 -28.09
N ASN A 23 -17.79 -1.21 -29.25
CA ASN A 23 -17.52 -0.39 -30.42
C ASN A 23 -18.14 1.02 -30.29
N PRO A 24 -17.31 2.09 -30.37
CA PRO A 24 -17.77 3.47 -30.19
C PRO A 24 -18.66 3.96 -31.34
N LEU A 25 -18.59 3.31 -32.51
CA LEU A 25 -19.40 3.62 -33.69
C LEU A 25 -20.75 2.92 -33.69
N THR A 26 -21.00 1.98 -32.77
CA THR A 26 -22.27 1.27 -32.66
C THR A 26 -23.40 2.22 -32.25
N PRO A 27 -24.54 2.24 -32.97
CA PRO A 27 -25.72 2.98 -32.56
C PRO A 27 -26.22 2.57 -31.17
N GLN A 28 -26.72 3.53 -30.39
CA GLN A 28 -27.12 3.29 -28.99
C GLN A 28 -28.16 2.17 -28.84
N GLN A 29 -29.07 2.02 -29.81
CA GLN A 29 -30.08 0.95 -29.78
C GLN A 29 -29.46 -0.44 -29.87
N ASN A 30 -28.59 -0.68 -30.86
CA ASN A 30 -27.92 -1.97 -31.05
C ASN A 30 -27.01 -2.31 -29.86
N ARG A 31 -26.39 -1.29 -29.25
CA ARG A 31 -25.62 -1.45 -28.01
C ARG A 31 -26.51 -1.91 -26.85
N MET A 32 -27.69 -1.32 -26.70
CA MET A 32 -28.66 -1.68 -25.65
C MET A 32 -29.21 -3.09 -25.86
N ASP A 33 -29.50 -3.46 -27.10
CA ASP A 33 -29.99 -4.80 -27.46
C ASP A 33 -28.91 -5.87 -27.17
N ALA A 34 -27.65 -5.60 -27.51
CA ALA A 34 -26.53 -6.47 -27.20
C ALA A 34 -26.30 -6.60 -25.68
N TYR A 35 -26.38 -5.50 -24.91
CA TYR A 35 -26.32 -5.54 -23.45
C TYR A 35 -27.43 -6.40 -22.85
N THR A 36 -28.66 -6.20 -23.32
CA THR A 36 -29.84 -6.93 -22.85
C THR A 36 -29.70 -8.43 -23.14
N ALA A 37 -29.19 -8.79 -24.33
CA ALA A 37 -28.92 -10.17 -24.69
C ALA A 37 -27.86 -10.81 -23.78
N CYS A 38 -26.78 -10.09 -23.46
CA CYS A 38 -25.76 -10.58 -22.53
C CYS A 38 -26.30 -10.78 -21.10
N GLU A 39 -27.11 -9.86 -20.58
CA GLU A 39 -27.71 -10.01 -19.25
C GLU A 39 -28.74 -11.15 -19.20
N GLN A 40 -29.63 -11.23 -20.20
CA GLN A 40 -30.57 -12.35 -20.32
C GLN A 40 -29.86 -13.71 -20.42
N PHE A 41 -28.75 -13.76 -21.16
CA PHE A 41 -27.94 -14.95 -21.25
C PHE A 41 -27.38 -15.38 -19.88
N LYS A 42 -26.88 -14.42 -19.09
CA LYS A 42 -26.34 -14.68 -17.74
C LYS A 42 -27.42 -15.21 -16.79
N GLU A 43 -28.62 -14.64 -16.84
CA GLU A 43 -29.70 -14.97 -15.92
C GLU A 43 -30.43 -16.27 -16.28
N VAL A 44 -30.63 -16.55 -17.58
CA VAL A 44 -31.58 -17.58 -18.02
C VAL A 44 -30.88 -18.82 -18.60
N SER A 45 -29.68 -18.69 -19.16
CA SER A 45 -29.06 -19.80 -19.88
C SER A 45 -28.47 -20.86 -18.93
N PRO A 46 -28.87 -22.15 -19.03
CA PRO A 46 -28.26 -23.22 -18.25
C PRO A 46 -26.82 -23.52 -18.69
N LEU A 47 -26.41 -22.98 -19.85
CA LEU A 47 -25.06 -23.09 -20.40
C LEU A 47 -24.20 -21.86 -20.06
N CYS A 48 -24.68 -20.91 -19.25
CA CYS A 48 -23.94 -19.67 -18.98
C CYS A 48 -22.55 -19.92 -18.38
N ALA A 49 -22.46 -20.84 -17.42
CA ALA A 49 -21.20 -21.23 -16.81
C ALA A 49 -20.28 -21.96 -17.80
N GLN A 50 -20.83 -22.80 -18.69
CA GLN A 50 -20.03 -23.54 -19.68
C GLN A 50 -19.54 -22.64 -20.82
N ALA A 51 -20.36 -21.71 -21.30
CA ALA A 51 -19.99 -20.72 -22.31
C ALA A 51 -19.04 -19.67 -21.74
N GLY A 52 -19.24 -19.21 -20.51
CA GLY A 52 -18.31 -18.33 -19.81
C GLY A 52 -16.97 -19.02 -19.56
N LEU A 53 -17.00 -20.31 -19.20
CA LEU A 53 -15.80 -21.13 -19.08
C LEU A 53 -15.14 -21.36 -20.44
N PHE A 54 -15.89 -21.60 -21.51
CA PHE A 54 -15.37 -21.76 -22.87
C PHE A 54 -14.73 -20.46 -23.38
N LEU A 55 -15.40 -19.31 -23.24
CA LEU A 55 -14.81 -17.99 -23.50
C LEU A 55 -13.54 -17.72 -22.68
N ALA A 56 -13.42 -18.33 -21.50
CA ALA A 56 -12.25 -18.23 -20.63
C ALA A 56 -11.20 -19.33 -20.84
N MET A 57 -11.57 -20.46 -21.46
CA MET A 57 -10.77 -21.69 -21.59
C MET A 57 -10.34 -21.97 -23.03
N ASP A 58 -11.01 -21.40 -24.03
CA ASP A 58 -10.61 -21.46 -25.44
C ASP A 58 -9.50 -20.44 -25.71
N ASN A 59 -8.41 -20.60 -24.95
CA ASN A 59 -7.12 -20.20 -25.43
C ASN A 59 -6.35 -21.49 -25.63
N THR A 60 -6.11 -21.86 -26.88
CA THR A 60 -5.02 -22.78 -27.24
C THR A 60 -3.76 -22.40 -26.45
N LEU A 61 -2.89 -23.36 -26.15
CA LEU A 61 -1.61 -23.06 -25.48
C LEU A 61 -0.87 -21.90 -26.19
N GLN A 62 -1.01 -21.82 -27.52
CA GLN A 62 -0.48 -20.74 -28.34
C GLN A 62 -1.13 -19.38 -28.05
N GLU A 63 -2.45 -19.30 -27.91
CA GLU A 63 -3.14 -18.05 -27.54
C GLU A 63 -2.81 -17.59 -26.12
N LYS A 64 -2.65 -18.52 -25.15
CA LYS A 64 -2.19 -18.17 -23.79
C LYS A 64 -0.81 -17.53 -23.82
N ILE A 65 0.12 -18.16 -24.54
CA ILE A 65 1.48 -17.63 -24.75
C ILE A 65 1.39 -16.27 -25.45
N PHE A 66 0.57 -16.14 -26.49
CA PHE A 66 0.39 -14.89 -27.23
C PHE A 66 -0.12 -13.76 -26.33
N ILE A 67 -1.15 -13.98 -25.53
CA ILE A 67 -1.71 -12.96 -24.62
C ILE A 67 -0.66 -12.56 -23.57
N LYS A 68 0.03 -13.54 -22.99
CA LYS A 68 1.11 -13.30 -22.02
C LYS A 68 2.22 -12.47 -22.63
N GLU A 69 2.75 -12.87 -23.79
CA GLU A 69 3.84 -12.15 -24.46
C GLU A 69 3.44 -10.72 -24.83
N ASN A 70 2.24 -10.51 -25.39
CA ASN A 70 1.80 -9.17 -25.78
C ASN A 70 1.55 -8.28 -24.55
N SER A 71 0.96 -8.81 -23.48
CA SER A 71 0.77 -8.07 -22.24
C SER A 71 2.10 -7.68 -21.59
N MET A 72 3.07 -8.60 -21.57
CA MET A 72 4.42 -8.31 -21.08
C MET A 72 5.19 -7.35 -21.99
N LYS A 73 4.99 -7.39 -23.32
CA LYS A 73 5.52 -6.37 -24.24
C LYS A 73 4.94 -4.99 -23.95
N LEU A 74 3.63 -4.88 -23.70
CA LEU A 74 2.99 -3.62 -23.29
C LEU A 74 3.55 -3.11 -21.96
N LEU A 75 3.79 -3.99 -20.99
CA LEU A 75 4.47 -3.64 -19.75
C LEU A 75 5.86 -3.05 -20.03
N LEU A 76 6.66 -3.67 -20.90
CA LEU A 76 8.01 -3.21 -21.23
C LEU A 76 8.04 -1.90 -22.01
N ILE A 77 7.06 -1.66 -22.89
CA ILE A 77 6.90 -0.39 -23.60
C ILE A 77 6.47 0.72 -22.62
N GLY A 78 5.62 0.38 -21.65
CA GLY A 78 4.98 1.33 -20.75
C GLY A 78 3.73 1.96 -21.38
N VAL A 79 2.75 2.31 -20.55
CA VAL A 79 1.51 2.97 -21.00
C VAL A 79 1.75 4.47 -21.32
N GLY A 80 2.73 5.08 -20.66
CA GLY A 80 3.10 6.49 -20.78
C GLY A 80 3.91 6.93 -19.56
N PRO A 81 4.23 8.23 -19.41
CA PRO A 81 5.01 8.74 -18.28
C PRO A 81 4.40 8.34 -16.92
N ALA A 82 5.25 8.07 -15.94
CA ALA A 82 4.80 7.59 -14.62
C ALA A 82 3.91 8.63 -13.93
N GLU A 83 4.33 9.89 -13.96
CA GLU A 83 3.64 11.03 -13.34
C GLU A 83 2.33 11.44 -14.03
N ASP A 84 2.05 10.92 -15.23
CA ASP A 84 0.82 11.24 -15.95
C ASP A 84 -0.40 10.50 -15.36
N THR A 85 -1.23 11.26 -14.66
CA THR A 85 -2.47 10.78 -14.01
C THR A 85 -3.64 10.65 -14.99
N SER A 86 -3.59 11.27 -16.16
CA SER A 86 -4.65 11.10 -17.18
C SER A 86 -4.70 9.65 -17.71
N LEU A 87 -3.57 8.96 -17.66
CA LEU A 87 -3.41 7.58 -18.10
C LEU A 87 -3.67 6.55 -16.98
N SER A 88 -4.08 6.97 -15.78
CA SER A 88 -4.26 6.06 -14.63
C SER A 88 -5.22 4.91 -14.92
N HIS A 89 -6.28 5.14 -15.67
CA HIS A 89 -7.24 4.10 -16.06
C HIS A 89 -6.62 3.05 -17.00
N MET A 90 -5.72 3.44 -17.89
CA MET A 90 -5.00 2.50 -18.76
C MET A 90 -3.93 1.72 -17.99
N LYS A 91 -3.24 2.38 -17.04
CA LYS A 91 -2.31 1.72 -16.11
C LYS A 91 -3.02 0.67 -15.25
N ASP A 92 -4.21 0.99 -14.74
CA ASP A 92 -5.09 0.05 -14.03
C ASP A 92 -5.54 -1.12 -14.92
N ALA A 93 -5.99 -0.83 -16.16
CA ALA A 93 -6.43 -1.87 -17.08
C ALA A 93 -5.30 -2.88 -17.41
N LEU A 94 -4.09 -2.39 -17.68
CA LEU A 94 -2.94 -3.26 -17.96
C LEU A 94 -2.51 -4.07 -16.73
N SER A 95 -2.42 -3.43 -15.56
CA SER A 95 -2.04 -4.13 -14.32
C SER A 95 -3.06 -5.23 -13.97
N ARG A 96 -4.35 -4.98 -14.21
CA ARG A 96 -5.43 -5.99 -14.09
C ARG A 96 -5.21 -7.20 -14.97
N VAL A 97 -4.99 -6.99 -16.26
CA VAL A 97 -4.77 -8.09 -17.21
C VAL A 97 -3.59 -8.95 -16.74
N ILE A 98 -2.50 -8.32 -16.32
CA ILE A 98 -1.32 -9.05 -15.85
C ILE A 98 -1.60 -9.79 -14.53
N VAL A 99 -2.27 -9.17 -13.56
CA VAL A 99 -2.65 -9.83 -12.30
C VAL A 99 -3.59 -11.01 -12.54
N GLU A 100 -4.52 -10.91 -13.48
CA GLU A 100 -5.38 -12.03 -13.87
C GLU A 100 -4.59 -13.20 -14.44
N MET A 101 -3.54 -12.95 -15.23
CA MET A 101 -2.63 -14.00 -15.70
C MET A 101 -1.80 -14.59 -14.56
N ILE A 102 -1.25 -13.75 -13.66
CA ILE A 102 -0.49 -14.19 -12.49
C ILE A 102 -1.35 -15.12 -11.62
N LYS A 103 -2.60 -14.73 -11.32
CA LYS A 103 -3.53 -15.56 -10.55
C LYS A 103 -3.82 -16.91 -11.19
N ARG A 104 -3.66 -17.06 -12.51
CA ARG A 104 -3.88 -18.33 -13.23
C ARG A 104 -2.63 -19.20 -13.34
N GLU A 105 -1.45 -18.60 -13.51
CA GLU A 105 -0.23 -19.35 -13.85
C GLU A 105 0.83 -19.38 -12.74
N TRP A 106 0.94 -18.34 -11.90
CA TRP A 106 1.98 -18.26 -10.86
C TRP A 106 1.53 -18.90 -9.54
N PRO A 107 2.32 -19.74 -8.85
CA PRO A 107 3.76 -19.91 -9.02
C PRO A 107 4.21 -21.04 -9.97
N GLN A 108 3.38 -22.04 -10.26
CA GLN A 108 3.84 -23.31 -10.85
C GLN A 108 4.18 -23.21 -12.35
N GLN A 109 3.36 -22.50 -13.13
CA GLN A 109 3.51 -22.40 -14.59
C GLN A 109 4.31 -21.16 -15.01
N TRP A 110 4.50 -20.20 -14.11
CA TRP A 110 5.23 -18.96 -14.36
C TRP A 110 6.34 -18.73 -13.35
N GLY A 111 7.27 -19.69 -13.21
CA GLY A 111 8.35 -19.63 -12.21
C GLY A 111 9.26 -18.40 -12.30
N THR A 112 9.40 -17.82 -13.49
CA THR A 112 10.26 -16.66 -13.81
C THR A 112 9.63 -15.29 -13.54
N LEU A 113 8.36 -15.22 -13.10
CA LEU A 113 7.61 -13.98 -12.97
C LEU A 113 8.37 -12.85 -12.25
N LEU A 114 8.94 -13.12 -11.08
CA LEU A 114 9.61 -12.06 -10.30
C LEU A 114 10.84 -11.49 -11.03
N ASN A 115 11.57 -12.34 -11.75
CA ASN A 115 12.71 -11.92 -12.56
C ASN A 115 12.26 -11.04 -13.72
N GLU A 116 11.18 -11.41 -14.41
CA GLU A 116 10.61 -10.63 -15.53
C GLU A 116 10.10 -9.26 -15.05
N LEU A 117 9.42 -9.20 -13.90
CA LEU A 117 8.97 -7.94 -13.30
C LEU A 117 10.14 -7.06 -12.84
N SER A 118 11.18 -7.67 -12.25
CA SER A 118 12.41 -6.95 -11.87
C SER A 118 13.14 -6.40 -13.09
N GLU A 119 13.22 -7.17 -14.19
CA GLU A 119 13.79 -6.71 -15.46
C GLU A 119 12.99 -5.53 -16.05
N ALA A 120 11.66 -5.59 -16.02
CA ALA A 120 10.81 -4.51 -16.50
C ALA A 120 11.10 -3.19 -15.78
N CYS A 121 11.37 -3.22 -14.46
CA CYS A 121 11.72 -2.02 -13.69
C CYS A 121 13.04 -1.37 -14.16
N THR A 122 13.93 -2.11 -14.81
CA THR A 122 15.18 -1.54 -15.36
C THR A 122 14.96 -0.69 -16.61
N LYS A 123 13.76 -0.71 -17.20
CA LYS A 123 13.43 0.05 -18.42
C LYS A 123 13.04 1.50 -18.15
N GLY A 124 12.60 1.84 -16.93
CA GLY A 124 12.24 3.20 -16.57
C GLY A 124 11.21 3.30 -15.45
N GLU A 125 10.83 4.53 -15.13
CA GLU A 125 9.87 4.89 -14.09
C GLU A 125 8.46 4.39 -14.42
N ALA A 126 8.06 4.48 -15.69
CA ALA A 126 6.74 4.05 -16.17
C ALA A 126 6.52 2.55 -15.95
N GLN A 127 7.51 1.74 -16.28
CA GLN A 127 7.48 0.29 -16.10
C GLN A 127 7.53 -0.07 -14.63
N THR A 128 8.38 0.61 -13.86
CA THR A 128 8.45 0.42 -12.40
C THR A 128 7.11 0.71 -11.73
N GLU A 129 6.42 1.80 -12.11
CA GLU A 129 5.07 2.11 -11.61
C GLU A 129 4.09 0.96 -11.90
N LEU A 130 4.05 0.47 -13.15
CA LEU A 130 3.17 -0.63 -13.54
C LEU A 130 3.45 -1.91 -12.75
N VAL A 131 4.72 -2.26 -12.54
CA VAL A 131 5.11 -3.42 -11.73
C VAL A 131 4.63 -3.28 -10.28
N LEU A 132 4.76 -2.09 -9.70
CA LEU A 132 4.29 -1.82 -8.33
C LEU A 132 2.76 -1.90 -8.23
N LEU A 133 2.02 -1.42 -9.24
CA LEU A 133 0.56 -1.57 -9.32
C LEU A 133 0.13 -3.05 -9.46
N ILE A 134 0.89 -3.85 -10.22
CA ILE A 134 0.68 -5.31 -10.32
C ILE A 134 0.83 -5.96 -8.94
N PHE A 135 1.91 -5.64 -8.20
CA PHE A 135 2.12 -6.18 -6.85
C PHE A 135 1.03 -5.73 -5.87
N LEU A 136 0.66 -4.44 -5.88
CA LEU A 136 -0.37 -3.89 -5.00
C LEU A 136 -1.68 -4.66 -5.19
N ARG A 137 -2.14 -4.76 -6.43
CA ARG A 137 -3.40 -5.43 -6.75
C ARG A 137 -3.36 -6.93 -6.49
N LEU A 138 -2.23 -7.59 -6.76
CA LEU A 138 -2.06 -9.00 -6.44
C LEU A 138 -2.23 -9.26 -4.94
N VAL A 139 -1.64 -8.43 -4.09
CA VAL A 139 -1.73 -8.60 -2.63
C VAL A 139 -3.11 -8.22 -2.10
N GLU A 140 -3.75 -7.21 -2.67
CA GLU A 140 -5.16 -6.91 -2.39
C GLU A 140 -6.04 -8.13 -2.65
N ASP A 141 -5.93 -8.75 -3.82
CA ASP A 141 -6.73 -9.92 -4.19
C ASP A 141 -6.43 -11.16 -3.34
N VAL A 142 -5.17 -11.36 -2.94
CA VAL A 142 -4.71 -12.59 -2.28
C VAL A 142 -4.84 -12.53 -0.76
N ALA A 143 -4.42 -11.43 -0.14
CA ALA A 143 -4.26 -11.32 1.30
C ALA A 143 -5.34 -10.45 1.96
N LEU A 144 -5.67 -9.30 1.36
CA LEU A 144 -6.52 -8.29 2.00
C LEU A 144 -8.01 -8.56 1.72
N LEU A 145 -8.40 -8.56 0.45
CA LEU A 145 -9.78 -8.71 -0.01
C LEU A 145 -10.15 -10.17 -0.27
N GLN A 146 -9.17 -11.04 -0.51
CA GLN A 146 -9.36 -12.48 -0.73
C GLN A 146 -10.36 -12.80 -1.86
N THR A 147 -10.27 -12.08 -2.98
CA THR A 147 -11.20 -12.14 -4.12
C THR A 147 -11.02 -13.38 -5.02
N ILE A 148 -9.99 -14.20 -4.76
CA ILE A 148 -9.74 -15.44 -5.50
C ILE A 148 -10.72 -16.53 -5.06
N GLU A 149 -11.63 -16.92 -5.96
CA GLU A 149 -12.68 -17.92 -5.68
C GLU A 149 -12.12 -19.26 -5.20
N SER A 150 -11.06 -19.76 -5.84
CA SER A 150 -10.42 -21.01 -5.43
C SER A 150 -9.52 -20.79 -4.21
N ASN A 151 -9.98 -21.26 -3.06
CA ASN A 151 -9.21 -21.23 -1.81
C ASN A 151 -7.86 -21.94 -1.91
N GLN A 152 -7.79 -23.06 -2.65
CA GLN A 152 -6.52 -23.76 -2.88
C GLN A 152 -5.56 -22.87 -3.67
N ARG A 153 -6.04 -22.30 -4.78
CA ARG A 153 -5.23 -21.43 -5.62
C ARG A 153 -4.72 -20.21 -4.87
N ARG A 154 -5.58 -19.59 -4.06
CA ARG A 154 -5.21 -18.47 -3.18
C ARG A 154 -4.11 -18.86 -2.19
N LYS A 155 -4.24 -20.03 -1.54
CA LYS A 155 -3.22 -20.53 -0.61
C LYS A 155 -1.87 -20.79 -1.30
N ASP A 156 -1.88 -21.30 -2.52
CA ASP A 156 -0.64 -21.53 -3.29
C ASP A 156 0.08 -20.20 -3.59
N ILE A 157 -0.66 -19.18 -4.02
CA ILE A 157 -0.13 -17.84 -4.30
C ILE A 157 0.36 -17.18 -3.00
N TYR A 158 -0.43 -17.24 -1.92
CA TYR A 158 -0.05 -16.71 -0.61
C TYR A 158 1.24 -17.36 -0.07
N ALA A 159 1.34 -18.69 -0.19
CA ALA A 159 2.53 -19.43 0.19
C ALA A 159 3.74 -18.99 -0.65
N ALA A 160 3.59 -18.87 -1.96
CA ALA A 160 4.67 -18.41 -2.84
C ALA A 160 5.13 -16.97 -2.54
N LEU A 161 4.21 -16.06 -2.19
CA LEU A 161 4.56 -14.72 -1.71
C LEU A 161 5.36 -14.81 -0.43
N THR A 162 4.89 -15.59 0.55
CA THR A 162 5.54 -15.75 1.85
C THR A 162 6.95 -16.35 1.72
N THR A 163 7.13 -17.37 0.88
CA THR A 163 8.43 -18.00 0.65
C THR A 163 9.43 -17.05 -0.01
N ARG A 164 8.96 -16.12 -0.86
CA ARG A 164 9.80 -15.13 -1.55
C ARG A 164 9.76 -13.74 -0.91
N MET A 165 9.25 -13.64 0.32
CA MET A 165 9.01 -12.35 0.95
C MET A 165 10.28 -11.53 1.17
N HIS A 166 11.39 -12.19 1.50
CA HIS A 166 12.68 -11.52 1.65
C HIS A 166 13.13 -10.86 0.34
N GLU A 167 13.07 -11.58 -0.79
CA GLU A 167 13.41 -11.07 -2.12
C GLU A 167 12.50 -9.89 -2.51
N ILE A 168 11.19 -10.00 -2.23
CA ILE A 168 10.21 -8.95 -2.53
C ILE A 168 10.46 -7.69 -1.69
N PHE A 169 10.76 -7.84 -0.40
CA PHE A 169 11.06 -6.69 0.48
C PHE A 169 12.38 -6.01 0.09
N ASP A 170 13.44 -6.79 -0.17
CA ASP A 170 14.72 -6.25 -0.65
C ASP A 170 14.55 -5.51 -1.98
N PHE A 171 13.71 -6.03 -2.86
CA PHE A 171 13.32 -5.37 -4.11
C PHE A 171 12.65 -4.02 -3.86
N PHE A 172 11.64 -3.95 -2.99
CA PHE A 172 10.96 -2.67 -2.68
C PHE A 172 11.89 -1.66 -2.00
N LEU A 173 12.72 -2.08 -1.05
CA LEU A 173 13.67 -1.20 -0.38
C LEU A 173 14.69 -0.61 -1.36
N ARG A 174 15.22 -1.43 -2.29
CA ARG A 174 16.12 -0.97 -3.35
C ARG A 174 15.46 0.06 -4.26
N LEU A 175 14.18 -0.13 -4.62
CA LEU A 175 13.44 0.84 -5.42
C LEU A 175 13.25 2.17 -4.69
N ILE A 176 12.90 2.14 -3.39
CA ILE A 176 12.80 3.37 -2.60
C ILE A 176 14.12 4.13 -2.61
N GLU A 177 15.23 3.47 -2.27
CA GLU A 177 16.55 4.11 -2.22
C GLU A 177 16.96 4.70 -3.57
N LEU A 178 16.80 3.95 -4.65
CA LEU A 178 17.12 4.39 -6.00
C LEU A 178 16.30 5.62 -6.41
N HIS A 179 14.98 5.56 -6.25
CA HIS A 179 14.09 6.60 -6.75
C HIS A 179 14.07 7.83 -5.84
N VAL A 180 14.26 7.70 -4.52
CA VAL A 180 14.47 8.86 -3.62
C VAL A 180 15.76 9.59 -3.97
N THR A 181 16.85 8.85 -4.20
CA THR A 181 18.15 9.45 -4.59
C THR A 181 18.03 10.16 -5.93
N SER A 182 17.39 9.51 -6.92
CA SER A 182 17.20 10.07 -8.26
C SER A 182 16.25 11.27 -8.26
N PHE A 183 15.18 11.23 -7.45
CA PHE A 183 14.28 12.36 -7.21
C PHE A 183 15.04 13.58 -6.69
N ARG A 184 15.89 13.41 -5.66
CA ARG A 184 16.68 14.50 -5.08
C ARG A 184 17.68 15.09 -6.09
N SER A 185 18.38 14.25 -6.84
CA SER A 185 19.33 14.70 -7.88
C SER A 185 18.61 15.50 -8.98
N THR A 186 17.55 14.95 -9.54
CA THR A 186 16.80 15.59 -10.65
C THR A 186 16.07 16.87 -10.21
N THR A 187 15.64 16.93 -8.94
CA THR A 187 15.11 18.17 -8.34
C THR A 187 16.19 19.24 -8.24
N ALA A 188 17.41 18.88 -7.80
CA ALA A 188 18.54 19.81 -7.73
C ALA A 188 18.98 20.31 -9.12
N GLU A 189 18.83 19.49 -10.15
CA GLU A 189 19.05 19.85 -11.57
C GLU A 189 17.93 20.73 -12.15
N GLY A 190 16.81 20.91 -11.45
CA GLY A 190 15.64 21.65 -11.94
C GLY A 190 14.79 20.89 -12.97
N ASN A 191 15.03 19.60 -13.18
CA ASN A 191 14.24 18.76 -14.08
C ASN A 191 12.97 18.26 -13.38
N VAL A 192 11.97 19.15 -13.31
CA VAL A 192 10.71 18.89 -12.59
C VAL A 192 9.97 17.65 -13.13
N GLN A 193 9.95 17.45 -14.44
CA GLN A 193 9.24 16.31 -15.03
C GLN A 193 9.85 14.98 -14.60
N LYS A 194 11.18 14.85 -14.72
CA LYS A 194 11.87 13.63 -14.31
C LYS A 194 11.85 13.42 -12.80
N ALA A 195 11.93 14.50 -12.02
CA ALA A 195 11.74 14.44 -10.57
C ALA A 195 10.34 13.90 -10.24
N ASN A 196 9.28 14.40 -10.89
CA ASN A 196 7.92 13.91 -10.68
C ASN A 196 7.78 12.42 -11.05
N ALA A 197 8.44 11.96 -12.11
CA ALA A 197 8.46 10.55 -12.49
C ALA A 197 9.06 9.67 -11.37
N HIS A 198 10.23 10.04 -10.83
CA HIS A 198 10.81 9.32 -9.69
C HIS A 198 9.96 9.43 -8.43
N SER A 199 9.41 10.61 -8.14
CA SER A 199 8.53 10.85 -7.00
C SER A 199 7.31 9.92 -7.06
N ARG A 200 6.71 9.78 -8.25
CA ARG A 200 5.57 8.90 -8.45
C ARG A 200 5.91 7.44 -8.14
N VAL A 201 7.06 6.95 -8.57
CA VAL A 201 7.50 5.59 -8.23
C VAL A 201 7.64 5.40 -6.73
N VAL A 202 8.23 6.37 -6.00
CA VAL A 202 8.35 6.31 -4.54
C VAL A 202 6.97 6.26 -3.86
N GLN A 203 6.02 7.06 -4.32
CA GLN A 203 4.65 7.06 -3.79
C GLN A 203 3.97 5.69 -3.99
N VAL A 204 4.07 5.12 -5.20
CA VAL A 204 3.45 3.83 -5.48
C VAL A 204 4.13 2.69 -4.72
N VAL A 205 5.47 2.68 -4.55
CA VAL A 205 6.12 1.61 -3.76
C VAL A 205 5.76 1.70 -2.27
N LEU A 206 5.59 2.90 -1.71
CA LEU A 206 5.12 3.08 -0.34
C LEU A 206 3.67 2.61 -0.18
N LEU A 207 2.79 2.92 -1.15
CA LEU A 207 1.42 2.42 -1.18
C LEU A 207 1.37 0.89 -1.30
N THR A 208 2.17 0.31 -2.21
CA THR A 208 2.31 -1.15 -2.35
C THR A 208 2.78 -1.76 -1.04
N LEU A 209 3.83 -1.22 -0.41
CA LEU A 209 4.33 -1.70 0.87
C LEU A 209 3.28 -1.63 1.97
N ALA A 210 2.45 -0.58 2.02
CA ALA A 210 1.36 -0.48 2.99
C ALA A 210 0.41 -1.69 2.91
N GLY A 211 0.12 -2.20 1.70
CA GLY A 211 -0.66 -3.42 1.48
C GLY A 211 0.05 -4.73 1.88
N PHE A 212 1.38 -4.75 1.94
CA PHE A 212 2.16 -5.91 2.42
C PHE A 212 2.33 -5.90 3.94
N VAL A 213 2.76 -4.79 4.52
CA VAL A 213 3.20 -4.72 5.94
C VAL A 213 2.10 -5.07 6.95
N GLU A 214 0.83 -4.97 6.56
CA GLU A 214 -0.32 -5.32 7.39
C GLU A 214 -0.29 -6.79 7.84
N TRP A 215 0.09 -7.72 6.96
CA TRP A 215 -0.08 -9.17 7.19
C TRP A 215 1.23 -9.97 7.21
N VAL A 216 2.29 -9.49 6.57
CA VAL A 216 3.59 -10.18 6.51
C VAL A 216 4.18 -10.42 7.89
N SER A 217 5.08 -11.40 8.05
CA SER A 217 5.77 -11.61 9.33
C SER A 217 6.55 -10.37 9.78
N ILE A 218 6.53 -10.04 11.08
CA ILE A 218 7.32 -8.96 11.65
C ILE A 218 8.82 -9.11 11.34
N ASN A 219 9.29 -10.35 11.20
CA ASN A 219 10.69 -10.62 10.90
C ASN A 219 11.13 -9.96 9.59
N HIS A 220 10.26 -9.86 8.58
CA HIS A 220 10.57 -9.19 7.32
C HIS A 220 10.61 -7.65 7.45
N ILE A 221 9.76 -7.09 8.31
CA ILE A 221 9.76 -5.65 8.64
C ILE A 221 11.03 -5.27 9.40
N MET A 222 11.54 -6.19 10.23
CA MET A 222 12.69 -5.99 11.10
C MET A 222 14.03 -6.44 10.49
N ILE A 223 14.07 -6.83 9.22
CA ILE A 223 15.33 -7.14 8.51
C ILE A 223 16.27 -5.93 8.60
N ALA A 224 17.58 -6.22 8.71
CA ALA A 224 18.64 -5.22 8.80
C ALA A 224 18.33 -4.15 9.87
N ASP A 225 18.02 -4.63 11.09
CA ASP A 225 17.70 -3.82 12.27
C ASP A 225 16.56 -2.80 12.04
N GLY A 226 15.55 -3.21 11.27
CA GLY A 226 14.39 -2.36 10.98
C GLY A 226 14.69 -1.25 9.98
N LYS A 227 15.55 -1.51 8.99
CA LYS A 227 15.90 -0.55 7.92
C LYS A 227 14.68 0.11 7.27
N LEU A 228 13.60 -0.65 7.04
CA LEU A 228 12.33 -0.12 6.53
C LEU A 228 11.76 0.97 7.45
N LEU A 229 11.73 0.73 8.76
CA LEU A 229 11.23 1.71 9.73
C LEU A 229 12.07 2.99 9.72
N HIS A 230 13.39 2.84 9.63
CA HIS A 230 14.31 3.98 9.56
C HIS A 230 14.06 4.82 8.29
N ILE A 231 13.92 4.18 7.14
CA ILE A 231 13.58 4.84 5.87
C ILE A 231 12.25 5.58 5.99
N LEU A 232 11.20 4.91 6.50
CA LEU A 232 9.88 5.53 6.67
C LEU A 232 9.96 6.76 7.59
N CYS A 233 10.69 6.69 8.71
CA CYS A 233 10.90 7.82 9.61
C CYS A 233 11.61 9.00 8.91
N ILE A 234 12.65 8.75 8.11
CA ILE A 234 13.31 9.80 7.32
C ILE A 234 12.31 10.46 6.37
N LEU A 235 11.55 9.66 5.63
CA LEU A 235 10.59 10.13 4.62
C LEU A 235 9.41 10.92 5.21
N LEU A 236 9.14 10.82 6.52
CA LEU A 236 8.19 11.72 7.19
C LEU A 236 8.56 13.21 7.05
N ASN A 237 9.83 13.51 6.75
CA ASN A 237 10.32 14.88 6.61
C ASN A 237 10.44 15.34 5.15
N ASP A 238 10.12 14.48 4.18
CA ASP A 238 10.07 14.83 2.75
C ASP A 238 8.62 15.09 2.33
N PHE A 239 8.29 16.34 1.96
CA PHE A 239 6.91 16.75 1.65
C PHE A 239 6.22 15.87 0.59
N ALA A 240 6.97 15.39 -0.39
CA ALA A 240 6.47 14.57 -1.49
C ALA A 240 6.03 13.16 -1.04
N PHE A 241 6.53 12.69 0.12
CA PHE A 241 6.41 11.29 0.58
C PHE A 241 5.82 11.16 1.98
N GLN A 242 5.76 12.24 2.76
CA GLN A 242 5.40 12.22 4.18
C GLN A 242 4.05 11.54 4.47
N ILE A 243 3.07 11.67 3.57
CA ILE A 243 1.73 11.08 3.74
C ILE A 243 1.81 9.57 3.55
N ASP A 244 2.43 9.11 2.45
CA ASP A 244 2.57 7.70 2.12
C ASP A 244 3.46 6.97 3.14
N ALA A 245 4.53 7.63 3.60
CA ALA A 245 5.41 7.11 4.65
C ALA A 245 4.68 6.99 5.98
N ALA A 246 3.89 8.01 6.37
CA ALA A 246 3.08 7.96 7.59
C ALA A 246 1.98 6.89 7.51
N GLU A 247 1.34 6.72 6.34
CA GLU A 247 0.36 5.67 6.12
C GLU A 247 1.00 4.29 6.31
N CYS A 248 2.11 4.01 5.61
CA CYS A 248 2.81 2.73 5.70
C CYS A 248 3.30 2.45 7.14
N LEU A 249 3.89 3.46 7.80
CA LEU A 249 4.30 3.34 9.20
C LEU A 249 3.10 3.09 10.13
N SER A 250 1.94 3.71 9.86
CA SER A 250 0.73 3.50 10.66
C SER A 250 0.22 2.06 10.58
N GLN A 251 0.29 1.43 9.40
CA GLN A 251 -0.08 0.01 9.24
C GLN A 251 0.83 -0.90 10.08
N ILE A 252 2.13 -0.58 10.15
CA ILE A 252 3.10 -1.33 10.95
C ILE A 252 2.84 -1.17 12.45
N VAL A 253 2.71 0.07 12.95
CA VAL A 253 2.58 0.30 14.39
C VAL A 253 1.21 -0.06 14.95
N ASN A 254 0.17 -0.13 14.11
CA ASN A 254 -1.16 -0.60 14.51
C ASN A 254 -1.35 -2.11 14.36
N ARG A 255 -0.26 -2.85 14.06
CA ARG A 255 -0.29 -4.31 13.95
C ARG A 255 -0.76 -4.97 15.25
N LYS A 256 -1.66 -5.94 15.08
CA LYS A 256 -2.16 -6.83 16.13
C LYS A 256 -1.36 -8.14 16.14
N GLY A 257 -1.32 -8.83 17.27
CA GLY A 257 -0.62 -10.12 17.38
C GLY A 257 -0.07 -10.39 18.78
N GLN A 258 0.76 -11.42 18.89
CA GLN A 258 1.40 -11.79 20.16
C GLN A 258 2.38 -10.70 20.61
N ALA A 259 2.56 -10.55 21.92
CA ALA A 259 3.47 -9.53 22.48
C ALA A 259 4.90 -9.65 21.91
N LYS A 260 5.42 -10.87 21.76
CA LYS A 260 6.76 -11.13 21.20
C LYS A 260 6.95 -10.55 19.79
N ASP A 261 5.91 -10.57 18.96
CA ASP A 261 5.97 -10.10 17.57
C ASP A 261 5.78 -8.59 17.47
N ARG A 262 5.38 -7.93 18.57
CA ARG A 262 5.20 -6.47 18.62
C ARG A 262 6.36 -5.77 19.34
N LYS A 263 7.06 -6.48 20.23
CA LYS A 263 8.26 -5.96 20.93
C LYS A 263 9.28 -5.29 20.00
N PRO A 264 9.60 -5.83 18.80
CA PRO A 264 10.56 -5.20 17.91
C PRO A 264 10.19 -3.77 17.48
N LEU A 265 8.89 -3.43 17.46
CA LEU A 265 8.40 -2.08 17.09
C LEU A 265 8.83 -1.00 18.08
N LEU A 266 9.28 -1.39 19.27
CA LEU A 266 9.79 -0.45 20.28
C LEU A 266 11.10 0.24 19.84
N ILE A 267 11.77 -0.25 18.79
CA ILE A 267 12.87 0.46 18.15
C ILE A 267 12.49 1.87 17.69
N LEU A 268 11.20 2.13 17.43
CA LEU A 268 10.71 3.46 17.07
C LEU A 268 10.80 4.48 18.22
N PHE A 269 11.05 4.04 19.46
CA PHE A 269 11.38 4.90 20.61
C PHE A 269 12.90 5.15 20.78
N SER A 270 13.72 4.73 19.81
CA SER A 270 15.14 5.13 19.71
C SER A 270 15.29 6.63 19.42
N GLU A 271 16.50 7.15 19.66
CA GLU A 271 16.82 8.56 19.45
C GLU A 271 16.52 9.00 18.02
N ASP A 272 17.05 8.26 17.04
CA ASP A 272 16.96 8.60 15.63
C ASP A 272 15.51 8.63 15.14
N ALA A 273 14.76 7.55 15.38
CA ALA A 273 13.37 7.44 14.94
C ALA A 273 12.48 8.52 15.58
N MET A 274 12.60 8.73 16.89
CA MET A 274 11.78 9.71 17.60
C MET A 274 12.15 11.14 17.22
N ASN A 275 13.42 11.43 16.92
CA ASN A 275 13.85 12.73 16.41
C ASN A 275 13.24 13.04 15.04
N TYR A 276 13.21 12.08 14.12
CA TYR A 276 12.55 12.26 12.81
C TYR A 276 11.04 12.50 12.96
N ILE A 277 10.37 11.75 13.84
CA ILE A 277 8.94 11.91 14.13
C ILE A 277 8.66 13.30 14.74
N PHE A 278 9.44 13.72 15.73
CA PHE A 278 9.30 15.02 16.36
C PHE A 278 9.53 16.16 15.36
N ARG A 279 10.60 16.08 14.55
CA ARG A 279 10.88 17.06 13.50
C ARG A 279 9.73 17.18 12.54
N ALA A 280 9.18 16.05 12.07
CA ALA A 280 8.06 16.03 11.14
C ALA A 280 6.79 16.66 11.75
N ALA A 281 6.50 16.40 13.03
CA ALA A 281 5.38 17.03 13.73
C ALA A 281 5.55 18.55 13.91
N ASN A 282 6.79 19.01 14.08
CA ASN A 282 7.13 20.41 14.31
C ASN A 282 7.32 21.24 13.02
N GLN A 283 7.07 20.64 11.86
CA GLN A 283 7.09 21.38 10.59
C GLN A 283 5.90 22.32 10.49
N SER A 284 6.12 23.47 9.84
CA SER A 284 5.06 24.42 9.45
C SER A 284 4.65 24.17 8.00
N VAL A 285 3.51 24.72 7.57
CA VAL A 285 3.07 24.65 6.17
C VAL A 285 4.17 25.24 5.26
N LEU A 286 4.66 24.45 4.31
CA LEU A 286 5.71 24.85 3.38
C LEU A 286 5.16 25.65 2.18
N PRO A 287 5.98 26.50 1.53
CA PRO A 287 5.59 27.14 0.28
C PRO A 287 5.22 26.10 -0.80
N GLY A 288 4.03 26.22 -1.38
CA GLY A 288 3.50 25.28 -2.39
C GLY A 288 2.72 24.09 -1.82
N GLN A 289 2.73 23.87 -0.50
CA GLN A 289 1.90 22.87 0.16
C GLN A 289 0.54 23.47 0.53
N THR A 290 -0.56 22.76 0.24
CA THR A 290 -1.88 23.21 0.70
C THR A 290 -2.05 22.93 2.19
N VAL A 291 -2.83 23.79 2.87
CA VAL A 291 -3.19 23.57 4.28
C VAL A 291 -3.91 22.23 4.47
N GLU A 292 -4.70 21.81 3.48
CA GLU A 292 -5.35 20.51 3.47
C GLU A 292 -4.35 19.35 3.47
N GLN A 293 -3.34 19.37 2.59
CA GLN A 293 -2.28 18.36 2.55
C GLN A 293 -1.49 18.30 3.86
N TYR A 294 -1.16 19.46 4.42
CA TYR A 294 -0.46 19.53 5.71
C TYR A 294 -1.30 18.92 6.85
N HIS A 295 -2.58 19.27 6.96
CA HIS A 295 -3.46 18.68 7.96
C HIS A 295 -3.72 17.19 7.73
N LEU A 296 -3.82 16.75 6.46
CA LEU A 296 -3.92 15.34 6.13
C LEU A 296 -2.71 14.57 6.63
N PHE A 297 -1.50 15.08 6.39
CA PHE A 297 -0.27 14.52 6.93
C PHE A 297 -0.29 14.44 8.46
N LEU A 298 -0.62 15.53 9.17
CA LEU A 298 -0.68 15.50 10.64
C LEU A 298 -1.71 14.49 11.18
N LYS A 299 -2.85 14.30 10.48
CA LYS A 299 -3.81 13.25 10.83
C LYS A 299 -3.21 11.85 10.70
N LYS A 300 -2.42 11.60 9.65
CA LYS A 300 -1.70 10.32 9.49
C LYS A 300 -0.61 10.15 10.54
N LEU A 301 0.13 11.21 10.87
CA LEU A 301 1.13 11.18 11.94
C LEU A 301 0.50 10.89 13.32
N ILE A 302 -0.68 11.44 13.60
CA ILE A 302 -1.45 11.10 14.82
C ILE A 302 -1.81 9.60 14.84
N GLN A 303 -2.14 8.99 13.70
CA GLN A 303 -2.41 7.54 13.63
C GLN A 303 -1.16 6.71 13.93
N VAL A 304 0.02 7.14 13.47
CA VAL A 304 1.31 6.54 13.85
C VAL A 304 1.53 6.67 15.37
N LEU A 305 1.39 7.88 15.92
CA LEU A 305 1.60 8.12 17.35
C LEU A 305 0.60 7.35 18.22
N THR A 306 -0.63 7.16 17.76
CA THR A 306 -1.67 6.35 18.43
C THR A 306 -1.31 4.86 18.42
N GLY A 307 -0.79 4.35 17.30
CA GLY A 307 -0.26 3.00 17.21
C GLY A 307 0.89 2.78 18.19
N LEU A 308 1.86 3.71 18.23
CA LEU A 308 2.97 3.67 19.18
C LEU A 308 2.50 3.71 20.65
N ALA A 309 1.52 4.56 20.99
CA ALA A 309 0.92 4.56 22.33
C ALA A 309 0.31 3.21 22.68
N SER A 310 -0.42 2.61 21.74
CA SER A 310 -1.04 1.30 21.90
C SER A 310 -0.01 0.20 22.13
N GLN A 311 1.10 0.21 21.38
CA GLN A 311 2.21 -0.72 21.61
C GLN A 311 2.84 -0.51 22.98
N LEU A 312 3.09 0.74 23.37
CA LEU A 312 3.66 1.07 24.67
C LEU A 312 2.77 0.57 25.82
N CYS A 313 1.47 0.89 25.79
CA CYS A 313 0.50 0.44 26.79
C CYS A 313 0.34 -1.09 26.83
N ALA A 314 0.58 -1.77 25.71
CA ALA A 314 0.42 -3.20 25.63
C ALA A 314 1.68 -3.98 26.04
N LEU A 315 2.86 -3.34 26.09
CA LEU A 315 4.15 -4.01 26.28
C LEU A 315 4.90 -3.54 27.53
N TRP A 316 4.76 -2.27 27.93
CA TRP A 316 5.51 -1.74 29.06
C TRP A 316 5.01 -2.31 30.39
N GLY A 317 5.91 -2.97 31.14
CA GLY A 317 5.66 -3.43 32.50
C GLY A 317 4.99 -4.79 32.59
N LYS A 318 4.81 -5.49 31.45
CA LYS A 318 4.18 -6.81 31.40
C LYS A 318 5.17 -7.98 31.36
N ASP A 319 6.45 -7.71 31.18
CA ASP A 319 7.55 -8.69 31.32
C ASP A 319 8.60 -8.11 32.26
N GLU A 320 8.78 -8.73 33.43
CA GLU A 320 9.70 -8.29 34.50
C GLU A 320 11.17 -8.30 34.07
N THR A 321 11.53 -9.03 33.02
CA THR A 321 12.92 -9.30 32.66
C THR A 321 13.46 -8.54 31.44
N ALA A 322 12.64 -7.77 30.70
CA ALA A 322 13.06 -7.33 29.35
C ALA A 322 12.75 -5.88 28.94
N PHE A 323 11.88 -5.12 29.61
CA PHE A 323 11.56 -3.76 29.14
C PHE A 323 11.71 -2.69 30.22
N GLN A 324 12.85 -1.99 30.15
CA GLN A 324 13.06 -0.73 30.85
C GLN A 324 12.32 0.41 30.14
N LYS A 325 12.04 1.50 30.86
CA LYS A 325 11.41 2.71 30.32
C LYS A 325 12.03 3.10 28.97
N PRO A 326 11.24 3.35 27.90
CA PRO A 326 11.79 3.75 26.61
C PRO A 326 12.63 5.02 26.75
N GLN A 327 13.84 5.00 26.20
CA GLN A 327 14.86 6.05 26.42
C GLN A 327 14.40 7.45 25.98
N HIS A 328 13.67 7.55 24.87
CA HIS A 328 13.21 8.83 24.30
C HIS A 328 11.72 9.08 24.49
N LEU A 329 11.14 8.55 25.57
CA LEU A 329 9.74 8.78 25.92
C LEU A 329 9.43 10.27 26.14
N CYS A 330 10.40 11.06 26.62
CA CYS A 330 10.28 12.51 26.75
C CYS A 330 9.98 13.19 25.41
N THR A 331 10.70 12.82 24.35
CA THR A 331 10.51 13.39 23.01
C THR A 331 9.14 12.99 22.47
N TYR A 332 8.71 11.75 22.68
CA TYR A 332 7.37 11.30 22.32
C TYR A 332 6.26 12.14 22.99
N PHE A 333 6.34 12.36 24.30
CA PHE A 333 5.40 13.23 25.02
C PHE A 333 5.48 14.68 24.57
N GLY A 334 6.68 15.18 24.26
CA GLY A 334 6.89 16.50 23.66
C GLY A 334 6.17 16.65 22.32
N THR A 335 6.25 15.64 21.45
CA THR A 335 5.50 15.58 20.17
C THR A 335 4.00 15.63 20.41
N LEU A 336 3.48 14.86 21.37
CA LEU A 336 2.05 14.89 21.71
C LEU A 336 1.62 16.26 22.24
N CYS A 337 2.43 16.90 23.09
CA CYS A 337 2.15 18.25 23.61
C CYS A 337 2.08 19.28 22.48
N LEU A 338 2.98 19.20 21.50
CA LEU A 338 2.98 20.05 20.31
C LEU A 338 1.66 19.90 19.54
N LEU A 339 1.26 18.67 19.23
CA LEU A 339 0.05 18.39 18.45
C LEU A 339 -1.24 18.72 19.22
N THR A 340 -1.29 18.48 20.53
CA THR A 340 -2.43 18.88 21.38
C THR A 340 -2.62 20.39 21.38
N ARG A 341 -1.54 21.18 21.26
CA ARG A 341 -1.59 22.65 21.23
C ARG A 341 -1.80 23.23 19.83
N HIS A 342 -1.89 22.38 18.81
CA HIS A 342 -2.06 22.81 17.43
C HIS A 342 -3.39 23.60 17.24
N PRO A 343 -3.43 24.67 16.41
CA PRO A 343 -4.63 25.49 16.22
C PRO A 343 -5.83 24.73 15.64
N SER A 344 -5.58 23.74 14.78
CA SER A 344 -6.64 22.89 14.24
C SER A 344 -7.23 21.99 15.33
N LEU A 345 -8.53 22.16 15.61
CA LEU A 345 -9.27 21.37 16.59
C LEU A 345 -9.24 19.86 16.25
N THR A 346 -9.22 19.48 14.98
CA THR A 346 -9.14 18.08 14.57
C THR A 346 -7.79 17.45 14.98
N ILE A 347 -6.70 18.18 14.79
CA ILE A 347 -5.34 17.72 15.16
C ILE A 347 -5.21 17.69 16.69
N SER A 348 -5.61 18.77 17.35
CA SER A 348 -5.60 18.88 18.80
C SER A 348 -6.42 17.78 19.48
N HIS A 349 -7.64 17.54 18.99
CA HIS A 349 -8.52 16.48 19.50
C HIS A 349 -7.90 15.09 19.27
N GLY A 350 -7.36 14.82 18.08
CA GLY A 350 -6.70 13.54 17.78
C GLY A 350 -5.55 13.25 18.74
N ALA A 351 -4.70 14.24 19.03
CA ALA A 351 -3.63 14.10 20.02
C ALA A 351 -4.16 13.95 21.45
N ALA A 352 -5.24 14.66 21.82
CA ALA A 352 -5.89 14.53 23.13
C ALA A 352 -6.39 13.09 23.41
N LEU A 353 -6.89 12.38 22.40
CA LEU A 353 -7.32 10.99 22.53
C LEU A 353 -6.16 10.04 22.89
N ILE A 354 -4.93 10.35 22.44
CA ILE A 354 -3.74 9.57 22.79
C ILE A 354 -3.43 9.72 24.29
N TRP A 355 -3.53 10.94 24.83
CA TRP A 355 -3.35 11.17 26.27
C TRP A 355 -4.34 10.36 27.11
N ASN A 356 -5.59 10.23 26.67
CA ASN A 356 -6.60 9.41 27.35
C ASN A 356 -6.23 7.92 27.38
N LEU A 357 -5.58 7.41 26.33
CA LEU A 357 -5.08 6.04 26.30
C LEU A 357 -3.93 5.85 27.32
N LEU A 358 -2.98 6.78 27.32
CA LEU A 358 -1.79 6.73 28.17
C LEU A 358 -2.11 6.92 29.67
N LEU A 359 -3.05 7.82 29.99
CA LEU A 359 -3.51 8.08 31.37
C LEU A 359 -4.06 6.83 32.07
N LYS A 360 -4.71 5.95 31.31
CA LYS A 360 -5.30 4.70 31.83
C LYS A 360 -4.27 3.62 32.16
N HIS A 361 -3.01 3.80 31.74
CA HIS A 361 -1.97 2.81 31.96
C HIS A 361 -1.27 3.02 33.29
N GLU A 362 -1.18 1.97 34.11
CA GLU A 362 -0.74 2.04 35.52
C GLU A 362 0.65 2.64 35.73
N LEU A 363 1.59 2.34 34.84
CA LEU A 363 2.97 2.85 34.93
C LEU A 363 3.12 4.24 34.30
N ILE A 364 2.58 4.45 33.09
CA ILE A 364 2.72 5.70 32.33
C ILE A 364 2.03 6.85 33.07
N GLY A 365 0.84 6.62 33.63
CA GLY A 365 0.12 7.63 34.41
C GLY A 365 0.86 8.09 35.66
N LYS A 366 1.86 7.33 36.13
CA LYS A 366 2.72 7.68 37.29
C LYS A 366 4.11 8.18 36.87
N ASP A 367 4.43 8.17 35.58
CA ASP A 367 5.73 8.60 35.10
C ASP A 367 5.93 10.11 35.33
N PRO A 368 7.05 10.56 35.93
CA PRO A 368 7.26 11.97 36.25
C PRO A 368 7.21 12.90 35.03
N VAL A 369 7.72 12.44 33.88
CA VAL A 369 7.74 13.24 32.64
C VAL A 369 6.34 13.36 32.08
N PHE A 370 5.58 12.26 32.12
CA PHE A 370 4.18 12.26 31.73
C PHE A 370 3.36 13.23 32.57
N LEU A 371 3.49 13.17 33.90
CA LEU A 371 2.78 14.07 34.83
C LEU A 371 3.14 15.54 34.60
N GLN A 372 4.42 15.84 34.33
CA GLN A 372 4.86 17.20 33.98
C GLN A 372 4.17 17.71 32.70
N CYS A 373 4.04 16.86 31.68
CA CYS A 373 3.34 17.21 30.44
C CYS A 373 1.85 17.49 30.69
N ILE A 374 1.17 16.66 31.48
CA ILE A 374 -0.24 16.86 31.83
C ILE A 374 -0.44 18.19 32.58
N GLN A 375 0.44 18.52 33.53
CA GLN A 375 0.36 19.81 34.24
C GLN A 375 0.52 21.02 33.30
N ILE A 376 1.41 20.92 32.30
CA ILE A 376 1.58 21.98 31.28
C ILE A 376 0.31 22.10 30.42
N LEU A 377 -0.29 20.97 30.03
CA LEU A 377 -1.51 20.95 29.21
C LEU A 377 -2.71 21.53 29.96
N LEU A 378 -2.89 21.21 31.24
CA LEU A 378 -4.00 21.73 32.06
C LEU A 378 -3.94 23.25 32.21
N LYS A 379 -2.75 23.82 32.43
CA LYS A 379 -2.56 25.28 32.46
C LYS A 379 -2.92 25.95 31.12
N PHE A 380 -2.79 25.22 30.02
CA PHE A 380 -3.12 25.71 28.68
C PHE A 380 -4.62 25.63 28.37
N SER A 381 -5.33 24.63 28.89
CA SER A 381 -6.78 24.52 28.72
C SER A 381 -7.55 25.60 29.48
N ASP A 382 -7.03 26.02 30.64
CA ASP A 382 -7.63 27.11 31.44
C ASP A 382 -7.52 28.50 30.77
N LEU A 383 -6.71 28.63 29.71
CA LEU A 383 -6.57 29.86 28.91
C LEU A 383 -7.52 29.91 27.70
N LYS A 384 -8.29 28.85 27.42
CA LYS A 384 -9.21 28.75 26.28
C LYS A 384 -10.70 28.69 26.67
N LEU A 385 -11.00 28.67 27.97
CA LEU A 385 -12.33 28.90 28.55
C LEU A 385 -12.41 30.33 29.06
#